data_AF-A0A969VUJ5-F1
#
_entry.id   AF-A0A969VUJ5-F1
#
_cell.length_a   1.000
_cell.length_b   1.000
_cell.length_c   1.000
_cell.angle_alpha   90.00
_cell.angle_beta   90.00
_cell.angle_gamma   90.00
#
_symmetry.space_group_name_H-M   'P 1'
#
loop_
_entity.id
_entity.type
_entity.pdbx_description
1 polymer ?
#
loop_
_entity_poly.entity_id
_entity_poly.type
_entity_poly.pdbx_seq_one_letter_code
_entity_poly.pdbx_strand_id
1 'polypeptide(L)'
;LTQTNNNATIAGNKGSDTFNISGYATGLNTGTYSEILSVSSSALTNYNVTINNGSLVIGKATLTISAVADTKTYDGTRTSNVVPTFTGLVSADTGKLTGLAQAFDSVNVNGVNGSILSVSNYSLNSNNYNVITHTATGTINQLAEVTYTGVSGGNWSDPANWGSGSTAGAIPTLNNVATVIIPSGKTVIYNKDQPNSLTTTSNVSNNGTIKFVTTIDLDYSGIISGGSVFKQGSGIFKLSSKYNKIDFINFSENFTINSSCSNNDCGTYGNISGTGNLTIINGGIFLGNIYLTGNLTLGKNDGTSLENQLITFGTRNYPNIVTVTGDINAYASLNLASTITSGRDQTYNAPITLIRDTVITSTNGSITFKNTIDSDDPKDTKYFKADAYVDLNLEGKIGSINPLWSMDAE
;
A
#
# COMPACT_ATOMS: atom_id res chain seq x y z
N LEU A 1 12.48 -45.73 -24.89
CA LEU A 1 12.61 -46.85 -25.86
C LEU A 1 14.06 -47.26 -25.90
N THR A 2 14.36 -48.56 -25.95
CA THR A 2 15.74 -49.03 -26.13
C THR A 2 16.22 -48.61 -27.52
N GLN A 3 17.40 -47.97 -27.58
CA GLN A 3 18.07 -47.58 -28.80
C GLN A 3 19.17 -48.58 -29.13
N THR A 4 19.44 -48.77 -30.42
CA THR A 4 20.48 -49.65 -30.92
C THR A 4 21.10 -49.03 -32.16
N ASN A 5 22.41 -49.14 -32.32
CA ASN A 5 23.05 -48.84 -33.60
C ASN A 5 23.09 -50.13 -34.44
N ASN A 6 22.58 -50.13 -35.67
CA ASN A 6 22.38 -51.38 -36.43
C ASN A 6 23.18 -51.44 -37.74
N ASN A 7 24.18 -50.56 -37.91
CA ASN A 7 24.84 -50.36 -39.19
C ASN A 7 26.36 -50.27 -39.01
N ALA A 8 27.03 -51.43 -39.09
CA ALA A 8 28.48 -51.48 -39.25
C ALA A 8 28.83 -51.47 -40.75
N THR A 9 29.88 -50.76 -41.13
CA THR A 9 30.38 -50.74 -42.52
C THR A 9 31.40 -51.85 -42.72
N ILE A 10 31.19 -52.69 -43.72
CA ILE A 10 32.16 -53.72 -44.15
C ILE A 10 32.86 -53.20 -45.41
N ALA A 11 34.20 -53.26 -45.43
CA ALA A 11 35.02 -52.87 -46.57
C ALA A 11 36.06 -53.95 -46.88
N GLY A 12 36.38 -54.12 -48.17
CA GLY A 12 37.42 -55.05 -48.63
C GLY A 12 36.95 -56.47 -48.95
N ASN A 13 35.64 -56.75 -48.84
CA ASN A 13 35.06 -58.01 -49.32
C ASN A 13 35.26 -58.18 -50.83
N LYS A 14 35.50 -59.41 -51.29
CA LYS A 14 35.75 -59.74 -52.70
C LYS A 14 34.64 -60.65 -53.22
N GLY A 15 34.27 -60.46 -54.49
CA GLY A 15 33.27 -61.30 -55.16
C GLY A 15 31.92 -61.31 -54.44
N SER A 16 31.40 -62.51 -54.19
CA SER A 16 30.11 -62.75 -53.51
C SER A 16 30.25 -63.03 -52.01
N ASP A 17 31.42 -62.79 -51.41
CA ASP A 17 31.63 -63.04 -49.98
C ASP A 17 30.77 -62.10 -49.12
N THR A 18 30.05 -62.68 -48.16
CA THR A 18 29.18 -61.97 -47.22
C THR A 18 29.68 -62.09 -45.78
N PHE A 19 29.51 -61.04 -44.98
CA PHE A 19 29.88 -61.01 -43.57
C PHE A 19 28.69 -60.57 -42.72
N ASN A 20 28.47 -61.28 -41.61
CA ASN A 20 27.45 -60.94 -40.63
C ASN A 20 28.12 -60.31 -39.42
N ILE A 21 27.66 -59.12 -39.04
CA ILE A 21 28.15 -58.39 -37.88
C ILE A 21 27.13 -58.51 -36.74
N SER A 22 27.62 -58.77 -35.53
CA SER A 22 26.83 -58.70 -34.29
C SER A 22 27.61 -57.93 -33.22
N GLY A 23 27.04 -57.76 -32.03
CA GLY A 23 27.70 -57.04 -30.94
C GLY A 23 27.50 -55.52 -30.93
N TYR A 24 26.44 -55.07 -31.61
CA TYR A 24 25.97 -53.68 -31.58
C TYR A 24 25.60 -53.21 -30.18
N ALA A 25 25.80 -51.93 -29.91
CA ALA A 25 25.48 -51.32 -28.62
C ALA A 25 23.96 -51.14 -28.47
N THR A 26 23.43 -51.50 -27.29
CA THR A 26 22.03 -51.26 -26.91
C THR A 26 21.98 -50.45 -25.63
N GLY A 27 21.03 -49.52 -25.52
CA GLY A 27 20.88 -48.68 -24.33
C GLY A 27 19.48 -48.11 -24.19
N LEU A 28 19.02 -47.90 -22.95
CA LEU A 28 17.72 -47.29 -22.66
C LEU A 28 17.84 -45.87 -22.08
N ASN A 29 18.87 -45.64 -21.27
CA ASN A 29 19.07 -44.42 -20.51
C ASN A 29 20.16 -43.57 -21.15
N THR A 30 20.29 -42.32 -20.69
CA THR A 30 21.36 -41.45 -21.15
C THR A 30 22.72 -41.98 -20.79
N GLY A 31 23.65 -41.93 -21.73
CA GLY A 31 25.00 -42.45 -21.54
C GLY A 31 25.64 -42.87 -22.86
N THR A 32 26.87 -43.35 -22.75
CA THR A 32 27.65 -43.90 -23.86
C THR A 32 27.75 -45.41 -23.69
N TYR A 33 27.39 -46.15 -24.72
CA TYR A 33 27.39 -47.61 -24.75
C TYR A 33 28.38 -48.06 -25.83
N SER A 34 29.47 -48.68 -25.42
CA SER A 34 30.47 -49.19 -26.37
C SER A 34 29.93 -50.36 -27.18
N GLU A 35 30.28 -50.41 -28.46
CA GLU A 35 30.10 -51.62 -29.26
C GLU A 35 31.14 -52.67 -28.88
N ILE A 36 30.77 -53.93 -29.02
CA ILE A 36 31.69 -55.08 -28.94
C ILE A 36 31.44 -55.91 -30.18
N LEU A 37 31.81 -55.36 -31.35
CA LEU A 37 31.48 -55.96 -32.63
C LEU A 37 32.19 -57.30 -32.79
N SER A 38 31.47 -58.25 -33.39
CA SER A 38 32.03 -59.52 -33.85
C SER A 38 31.57 -59.81 -35.27
N VAL A 39 32.43 -60.47 -36.04
CA VAL A 39 32.16 -60.83 -37.43
C VAL A 39 32.08 -62.35 -37.59
N SER A 40 31.14 -62.80 -38.41
CA SER A 40 31.02 -64.19 -38.83
C SER A 40 30.86 -64.27 -40.35
N SER A 41 31.57 -65.20 -40.99
CA SER A 41 31.46 -65.53 -42.42
C SER A 41 32.10 -66.89 -42.68
N SER A 42 31.59 -67.63 -43.68
CA SER A 42 32.23 -68.84 -44.19
C SER A 42 33.57 -68.56 -44.89
N ALA A 43 33.83 -67.32 -45.29
CA ALA A 43 35.06 -66.91 -45.96
C ALA A 43 36.13 -66.36 -45.00
N LEU A 44 35.88 -66.32 -43.68
CA LEU A 44 36.75 -65.64 -42.70
C LEU A 44 38.23 -66.05 -42.76
N THR A 45 38.52 -67.31 -43.06
CA THR A 45 39.91 -67.82 -43.16
C THR A 45 40.72 -67.16 -44.28
N ASN A 46 40.07 -66.52 -45.24
CA ASN A 46 40.70 -65.87 -46.39
C ASN A 46 40.99 -64.38 -46.15
N TYR A 47 40.63 -63.83 -44.98
CA TYR A 47 40.73 -62.41 -44.68
C TYR A 47 41.48 -62.16 -43.37
N ASN A 48 42.31 -61.12 -43.35
CA ASN A 48 42.78 -60.52 -42.10
C ASN A 48 41.75 -59.47 -41.66
N VAL A 49 41.05 -59.74 -40.56
CA VAL A 49 39.97 -58.88 -40.06
C VAL A 49 40.51 -57.89 -39.02
N THR A 50 40.23 -56.61 -39.23
CA THR A 50 40.37 -55.56 -38.21
C THR A 50 38.99 -55.06 -37.81
N ILE A 51 38.68 -55.08 -36.51
CA ILE A 51 37.43 -54.58 -35.96
C ILE A 51 37.68 -53.22 -35.31
N ASN A 52 36.91 -52.21 -35.70
CA ASN A 52 36.90 -50.90 -35.07
C ASN A 52 35.55 -50.70 -34.38
N ASN A 53 35.53 -50.78 -33.04
CA ASN A 53 34.31 -50.57 -32.27
C ASN A 53 33.95 -49.09 -32.21
N GLY A 54 32.70 -48.77 -32.51
CA GLY A 54 32.07 -47.50 -32.24
C GLY A 54 31.42 -47.45 -30.86
N SER A 55 30.51 -46.49 -30.68
CA SER A 55 29.65 -46.40 -29.51
C SER A 55 28.30 -45.79 -29.88
N LEU A 56 27.27 -46.12 -29.08
CA LEU A 56 25.97 -45.48 -29.08
C LEU A 56 25.95 -44.42 -27.98
N VAL A 57 25.69 -43.17 -28.33
CA VAL A 57 25.49 -42.08 -27.36
C VAL A 57 24.01 -41.74 -27.28
N ILE A 58 23.42 -41.89 -26.09
CA ILE A 58 22.04 -41.50 -25.81
C ILE A 58 22.06 -40.17 -25.05
N GLY A 59 21.57 -39.12 -25.71
CA GLY A 59 21.39 -37.79 -25.12
C GLY A 59 20.13 -37.69 -24.27
N LYS A 60 20.06 -36.64 -23.43
CA LYS A 60 18.88 -36.34 -22.61
C LYS A 60 17.69 -35.90 -23.48
N ALA A 61 16.49 -36.33 -23.10
CA ALA A 61 15.25 -35.81 -23.66
C ALA A 61 14.89 -34.47 -23.00
N THR A 62 14.17 -33.59 -23.69
CA THR A 62 13.66 -32.35 -23.11
C THR A 62 12.38 -32.64 -22.33
N LEU A 63 12.32 -32.22 -21.07
CA LEU A 63 11.11 -32.17 -20.24
C LEU A 63 10.78 -30.70 -19.96
N THR A 64 9.62 -30.24 -20.40
CA THR A 64 9.15 -28.89 -20.11
C THR A 64 8.12 -28.93 -19.00
N ILE A 65 8.30 -28.10 -17.97
CA ILE A 65 7.33 -27.90 -16.89
C ILE A 65 6.89 -26.43 -16.93
N SER A 66 5.61 -26.18 -17.09
CA SER A 66 5.07 -24.84 -17.24
C SER A 66 4.17 -24.50 -16.06
N ALA A 67 4.45 -23.38 -15.39
CA ALA A 67 3.48 -22.77 -14.50
C ALA A 67 2.20 -22.45 -15.28
N VAL A 68 1.08 -22.40 -14.56
CA VAL A 68 -0.25 -22.13 -15.10
C VAL A 68 -0.76 -20.85 -14.48
N ALA A 69 -1.47 -20.03 -15.26
CA ALA A 69 -2.05 -18.79 -14.75
C ALA A 69 -2.99 -19.08 -13.57
N ASP A 70 -2.93 -18.22 -12.55
CA ASP A 70 -3.73 -18.35 -11.33
C ASP A 70 -4.28 -16.98 -10.92
N THR A 71 -5.45 -16.99 -10.29
CA THR A 71 -6.07 -15.81 -9.71
C THR A 71 -6.53 -16.14 -8.29
N LYS A 72 -6.08 -15.34 -7.33
CA LYS A 72 -6.46 -15.46 -5.92
C LYS A 72 -6.83 -14.11 -5.32
N THR A 73 -7.48 -14.12 -4.17
CA THR A 73 -7.61 -12.93 -3.32
C THR A 73 -6.38 -12.82 -2.42
N TYR A 74 -5.97 -11.59 -2.10
CA TYR A 74 -4.87 -11.32 -1.18
C TYR A 74 -5.10 -11.99 0.18
N ASP A 75 -4.13 -12.80 0.61
CA ASP A 75 -4.14 -13.54 1.87
C ASP A 75 -2.80 -13.41 2.62
N GLY A 76 -1.93 -12.49 2.19
CA GLY A 76 -0.60 -12.31 2.76
C GLY A 76 0.46 -13.35 2.33
N THR A 77 0.13 -14.28 1.42
CA THR A 77 1.04 -15.38 1.02
C THR A 77 1.32 -15.39 -0.49
N ARG A 78 2.44 -16.03 -0.86
CA ARG A 78 2.83 -16.28 -2.27
C ARG A 78 2.27 -17.59 -2.82
N THR A 79 1.43 -18.28 -2.05
CA THR A 79 0.96 -19.63 -2.37
C THR A 79 -0.02 -19.61 -3.54
N SER A 80 0.20 -20.53 -4.48
CA SER A 80 -0.76 -20.89 -5.54
C SER A 80 -1.17 -22.34 -5.34
N ASN A 81 -2.46 -22.64 -5.52
CA ASN A 81 -2.99 -24.00 -5.43
C ASN A 81 -3.10 -24.68 -6.81
N VAL A 82 -2.69 -23.98 -7.87
CA VAL A 82 -2.71 -24.52 -9.23
C VAL A 82 -1.46 -25.37 -9.43
N VAL A 83 -1.62 -26.54 -10.05
CA VAL A 83 -0.52 -27.47 -10.31
C VAL A 83 0.10 -27.15 -11.68
N PRO A 84 1.44 -26.99 -11.79
CA PRO A 84 2.12 -26.88 -13.06
C PRO A 84 1.80 -28.02 -14.03
N THR A 85 1.82 -27.73 -15.33
CA THR A 85 1.68 -28.72 -16.39
C THR A 85 3.05 -29.16 -16.90
N PHE A 86 3.13 -30.30 -17.59
CA PHE A 86 4.39 -30.75 -18.17
C PHE A 86 4.20 -31.47 -19.51
N THR A 87 5.24 -31.44 -20.35
CA THR A 87 5.31 -32.12 -21.64
C THR A 87 6.70 -32.70 -21.88
N GLY A 88 6.81 -33.74 -22.70
CA GLY A 88 8.09 -34.39 -23.03
C GLY A 88 8.49 -35.54 -22.09
N LEU A 89 7.72 -35.81 -21.03
CA LEU A 89 7.89 -37.00 -20.20
C LEU A 89 7.38 -38.23 -20.95
N VAL A 90 8.21 -39.27 -21.08
CA VAL A 90 7.78 -40.52 -21.73
C VAL A 90 6.83 -41.30 -20.81
N SER A 91 5.86 -42.02 -21.36
CA SER A 91 4.81 -42.70 -20.57
C SER A 91 5.33 -43.72 -19.55
N ALA A 92 6.49 -44.33 -19.80
CA ALA A 92 7.13 -45.24 -18.85
C ALA A 92 7.65 -44.54 -17.58
N ASP A 93 7.75 -43.21 -17.60
CA ASP A 93 8.29 -42.38 -16.51
C ASP A 93 7.18 -41.60 -15.77
N THR A 94 5.89 -41.82 -16.04
CA THR A 94 4.75 -41.06 -15.48
C THR A 94 4.72 -41.00 -13.94
N GLY A 95 5.30 -41.98 -13.23
CA GLY A 95 5.41 -41.97 -11.76
C GLY A 95 6.69 -41.32 -11.19
N LYS A 96 7.61 -40.85 -12.04
CA LYS A 96 8.92 -40.32 -11.64
C LYS A 96 8.92 -38.81 -11.44
N LEU A 97 7.93 -38.09 -11.98
CA LEU A 97 7.75 -36.64 -11.79
C LEU A 97 6.66 -36.41 -10.74
N THR A 98 7.02 -35.85 -9.59
CA THR A 98 6.09 -35.57 -8.49
C THR A 98 6.37 -34.20 -7.86
N GLY A 99 5.55 -33.78 -6.89
CA GLY A 99 5.79 -32.56 -6.11
C GLY A 99 5.70 -31.25 -6.89
N LEU A 100 5.02 -31.25 -8.04
CA LEU A 100 4.80 -30.07 -8.87
C LEU A 100 4.07 -29.00 -8.07
N ALA A 101 4.73 -27.86 -7.87
CA ALA A 101 4.14 -26.69 -7.24
C ALA A 101 4.61 -25.41 -7.95
N GLN A 102 3.81 -24.36 -7.83
CA GLN A 102 4.16 -23.01 -8.26
C GLN A 102 3.87 -22.00 -7.17
N ALA A 103 4.48 -20.82 -7.28
CA ALA A 103 4.27 -19.71 -6.36
C ALA A 103 4.28 -18.39 -7.11
N PHE A 104 3.55 -17.43 -6.56
CA PHE A 104 3.63 -16.03 -6.99
C PHE A 104 5.02 -15.46 -6.67
N ASP A 105 5.47 -14.52 -7.48
CA ASP A 105 6.71 -13.77 -7.31
C ASP A 105 6.63 -12.72 -6.18
N SER A 106 5.42 -12.31 -5.83
CA SER A 106 5.11 -11.31 -4.81
C SER A 106 3.89 -11.73 -3.98
N VAL A 107 3.77 -11.21 -2.76
CA VAL A 107 2.52 -11.30 -1.98
C VAL A 107 1.52 -10.22 -2.38
N ASN A 108 1.96 -9.15 -3.05
CA ASN A 108 1.19 -7.91 -3.21
C ASN A 108 0.25 -7.92 -4.42
N VAL A 109 -0.79 -7.10 -4.32
CA VAL A 109 -1.77 -6.81 -5.38
C VAL A 109 -1.13 -5.92 -6.45
N ASN A 110 -0.60 -6.54 -7.49
CA ASN A 110 0.06 -5.86 -8.61
C ASN A 110 -0.90 -5.50 -9.77
N GLY A 111 -2.19 -5.80 -9.63
CA GLY A 111 -3.20 -5.63 -10.68
C GLY A 111 -3.42 -6.88 -11.55
N VAL A 112 -4.33 -6.76 -12.53
CA VAL A 112 -4.71 -7.88 -13.42
C VAL A 112 -3.51 -8.33 -14.23
N ASN A 113 -3.17 -9.61 -14.15
CA ASN A 113 -1.98 -10.23 -14.76
C ASN A 113 -0.65 -9.56 -14.35
N GLY A 114 -0.64 -8.80 -13.24
CA GLY A 114 0.53 -8.04 -12.78
C GLY A 114 1.54 -8.85 -11.97
N SER A 115 1.25 -10.11 -11.64
CA SER A 115 2.15 -11.01 -10.91
C SER A 115 2.71 -12.10 -11.83
N ILE A 116 3.84 -12.68 -11.44
CA ILE A 116 4.48 -13.81 -12.14
C ILE A 116 4.34 -15.07 -11.29
N LEU A 117 3.91 -16.16 -11.91
CA LEU A 117 3.92 -17.51 -11.35
C LEU A 117 5.10 -18.28 -11.89
N SER A 118 5.90 -18.83 -10.98
CA SER A 118 7.06 -19.65 -11.30
C SER A 118 6.89 -21.05 -10.72
N VAL A 119 7.37 -22.06 -11.43
CA VAL A 119 7.50 -23.42 -10.89
C VAL A 119 8.42 -23.37 -9.68
N SER A 120 7.87 -23.56 -8.49
CA SER A 120 8.56 -23.40 -7.21
C SER A 120 9.11 -24.73 -6.69
N ASN A 121 8.53 -25.85 -7.11
CA ASN A 121 9.00 -27.18 -6.76
C ASN A 121 8.65 -28.23 -7.82
N TYR A 122 9.51 -29.23 -7.94
CA TYR A 122 9.26 -30.50 -8.62
C TYR A 122 10.32 -31.52 -8.17
N SER A 123 9.99 -32.81 -8.25
CA SER A 123 10.92 -33.92 -8.02
C SER A 123 10.91 -34.83 -9.23
N LEU A 124 12.09 -35.12 -9.79
CA LEU A 124 12.25 -36.01 -10.94
C LEU A 124 13.23 -37.13 -10.61
N ASN A 125 12.73 -38.35 -10.44
CA ASN A 125 13.56 -39.54 -10.24
C ASN A 125 14.03 -40.14 -11.59
N SER A 126 14.72 -39.33 -12.39
CA SER A 126 15.29 -39.74 -13.68
C SER A 126 16.39 -38.79 -14.12
N ASN A 127 17.54 -39.36 -14.51
CA ASN A 127 18.64 -38.59 -15.09
C ASN A 127 18.53 -38.42 -16.61
N ASN A 128 17.47 -38.96 -17.23
CA ASN A 128 17.32 -38.98 -18.68
C ASN A 128 16.85 -37.66 -19.30
N TYR A 129 16.57 -36.64 -18.48
CA TYR A 129 15.93 -35.42 -18.94
C TYR A 129 16.80 -34.17 -18.70
N ASN A 130 16.65 -33.23 -19.63
CA ASN A 130 16.98 -31.82 -19.46
C ASN A 130 15.68 -31.07 -19.16
N VAL A 131 15.55 -30.52 -17.95
CA VAL A 131 14.31 -29.87 -17.49
C VAL A 131 14.35 -28.39 -17.81
N ILE A 132 13.30 -27.89 -18.45
CA ILE A 132 13.09 -26.46 -18.75
C ILE A 132 11.81 -26.03 -18.05
N THR A 133 11.87 -24.96 -17.26
CA THR A 133 10.70 -24.37 -16.61
C THR A 133 10.22 -23.11 -17.33
N HIS A 134 8.91 -22.91 -17.38
CA HIS A 134 8.30 -21.68 -17.88
C HIS A 134 7.41 -21.03 -16.80
N THR A 135 7.32 -19.71 -16.85
CA THR A 135 6.46 -18.91 -15.99
C THR A 135 5.08 -18.69 -16.62
N ALA A 136 4.14 -18.24 -15.81
CA ALA A 136 2.83 -17.76 -16.24
C ALA A 136 2.50 -16.42 -15.58
N THR A 137 1.53 -15.69 -16.10
CA THR A 137 0.99 -14.50 -15.43
C THR A 137 -0.01 -14.89 -14.36
N GLY A 138 -0.10 -14.11 -13.29
CA GLY A 138 -1.08 -14.30 -12.22
C GLY A 138 -1.73 -12.99 -11.79
N THR A 139 -2.88 -13.11 -11.13
CA THR A 139 -3.61 -11.98 -10.55
C THR A 139 -3.84 -12.22 -9.05
N ILE A 140 -3.44 -11.26 -8.22
CA ILE A 140 -3.86 -11.20 -6.81
C ILE A 140 -4.88 -10.07 -6.71
N ASN A 141 -6.14 -10.40 -6.42
CA ASN A 141 -7.22 -9.45 -6.19
C ASN A 141 -7.10 -8.83 -4.80
N GLN A 142 -7.46 -7.55 -4.69
CA GLN A 142 -7.52 -6.84 -3.41
C GLN A 142 -8.44 -7.55 -2.42
N LEU A 143 -7.98 -7.70 -1.17
CA LEU A 143 -8.82 -8.18 -0.08
C LEU A 143 -9.79 -7.05 0.32
N ALA A 144 -11.09 -7.34 0.36
CA ALA A 144 -12.09 -6.33 0.68
C ALA A 144 -11.89 -5.71 2.07
N GLU A 145 -11.58 -6.55 3.06
CA GLU A 145 -11.45 -6.10 4.44
C GLU A 145 -10.52 -6.99 5.26
N VAL A 146 -9.81 -6.37 6.22
CA VAL A 146 -9.09 -7.09 7.27
C VAL A 146 -9.31 -6.41 8.63
N THR A 147 -9.43 -7.21 9.69
CA THR A 147 -9.56 -6.71 11.07
C THR A 147 -8.24 -6.86 11.81
N TYR A 148 -7.90 -5.86 12.62
CA TYR A 148 -6.81 -5.95 13.58
C TYR A 148 -7.17 -6.91 14.72
N THR A 149 -6.41 -8.00 14.85
CA THR A 149 -6.61 -9.05 15.86
C THR A 149 -5.54 -9.05 16.95
N GLY A 150 -4.48 -8.25 16.76
CA GLY A 150 -3.36 -8.12 17.69
C GLY A 150 -3.72 -7.58 19.08
N VAL A 151 -2.74 -7.63 19.97
CA VAL A 151 -2.81 -7.00 21.30
C VAL A 151 -2.81 -5.46 21.17
N SER A 152 -3.38 -4.75 22.15
CA SER A 152 -3.34 -3.29 22.12
C SER A 152 -1.89 -2.79 22.21
N GLY A 153 -1.49 -1.94 21.26
CA GLY A 153 -0.11 -1.46 21.09
C GLY A 153 0.74 -2.31 20.13
N GLY A 154 0.18 -3.33 19.48
CA GLY A 154 0.94 -4.11 18.50
C GLY A 154 1.20 -3.35 17.19
N ASN A 155 2.24 -3.78 16.48
CA ASN A 155 2.69 -3.11 15.25
C ASN A 155 1.81 -3.46 14.05
N TRP A 156 1.50 -2.46 13.23
CA TRP A 156 0.82 -2.61 11.94
C TRP A 156 1.62 -3.50 10.98
N SER A 157 2.94 -3.47 11.03
CA SER A 157 3.81 -4.25 10.13
C SER A 157 3.92 -5.73 10.47
N ASP A 158 3.36 -6.17 11.60
CA ASP A 158 3.45 -7.55 12.06
C ASP A 158 2.24 -8.36 11.53
N PRO A 159 2.46 -9.39 10.69
CA PRO A 159 1.38 -10.20 10.14
C PRO A 159 0.56 -10.92 11.21
N ALA A 160 1.14 -11.24 12.37
CA ALA A 160 0.40 -11.92 13.45
C ALA A 160 -0.75 -11.07 14.01
N ASN A 161 -0.75 -9.76 13.75
CA ASN A 161 -1.77 -8.84 14.24
C ASN A 161 -2.96 -8.65 13.29
N TRP A 162 -2.98 -9.34 12.14
CA TRP A 162 -3.97 -9.12 11.08
C TRP A 162 -4.73 -10.38 10.68
N GLY A 163 -6.05 -10.23 10.58
CA GLY A 163 -6.94 -11.25 10.03
C GLY A 163 -7.08 -12.49 10.91
N SER A 164 -7.85 -13.43 10.41
CA SER A 164 -8.08 -14.75 11.04
C SER A 164 -8.47 -15.76 9.97
N GLY A 165 -8.36 -17.06 10.26
CA GLY A 165 -8.68 -18.10 9.28
C GLY A 165 -7.88 -17.92 7.98
N SER A 166 -8.58 -17.83 6.84
CA SER A 166 -7.95 -17.69 5.52
C SER A 166 -7.33 -16.31 5.23
N THR A 167 -7.50 -15.32 6.11
CA THR A 167 -6.87 -13.99 5.98
C THR A 167 -5.83 -13.73 7.07
N ALA A 168 -5.48 -14.74 7.87
CA ALA A 168 -4.46 -14.61 8.90
C ALA A 168 -3.11 -14.22 8.26
N GLY A 169 -2.51 -13.12 8.70
CA GLY A 169 -1.28 -12.59 8.13
C GLY A 169 -1.48 -11.60 6.97
N ALA A 170 -2.71 -11.26 6.60
CA ALA A 170 -2.99 -10.29 5.53
C ALA A 170 -2.70 -8.85 5.99
N ILE A 171 -1.43 -8.42 5.88
CA ILE A 171 -1.00 -7.08 6.28
C ILE A 171 -1.59 -6.03 5.32
N PRO A 172 -2.32 -5.02 5.81
CA PRO A 172 -2.82 -3.94 4.97
C PRO A 172 -1.72 -2.93 4.63
N THR A 173 -0.89 -3.27 3.64
CA THR A 173 0.11 -2.40 3.00
C THR A 173 -0.27 -2.12 1.54
N LEU A 174 0.26 -1.03 0.96
CA LEU A 174 -0.07 -0.60 -0.41
C LEU A 174 -1.60 -0.56 -0.61
N ASN A 175 -2.07 -1.18 -1.69
CA ASN A 175 -3.47 -1.41 -2.04
C ASN A 175 -3.88 -2.89 -1.79
N ASN A 176 -3.16 -3.65 -0.96
CA ASN A 176 -3.46 -5.07 -0.75
C ASN A 176 -4.84 -5.32 -0.13
N VAL A 177 -5.29 -4.38 0.70
CA VAL A 177 -6.57 -4.43 1.40
C VAL A 177 -7.34 -3.13 1.12
N ALA A 178 -8.65 -3.21 0.89
CA ALA A 178 -9.47 -2.01 0.67
C ALA A 178 -9.82 -1.31 1.98
N THR A 179 -10.29 -2.06 2.98
CA THR A 179 -10.71 -1.52 4.29
C THR A 179 -10.02 -2.24 5.45
N VAL A 180 -9.56 -1.46 6.43
CA VAL A 180 -8.98 -1.95 7.67
C VAL A 180 -9.93 -1.64 8.82
N ILE A 181 -10.25 -2.63 9.64
CA ILE A 181 -11.01 -2.42 10.88
C ILE A 181 -10.05 -2.39 12.07
N ILE A 182 -10.08 -1.29 12.83
CA ILE A 182 -9.48 -1.21 14.16
C ILE A 182 -10.59 -1.31 15.20
N PRO A 183 -10.69 -2.41 15.98
CA PRO A 183 -11.75 -2.56 16.98
C PRO A 183 -11.66 -1.55 18.14
N SER A 184 -12.78 -1.38 18.84
CA SER A 184 -12.81 -0.57 20.06
C SER A 184 -11.86 -1.11 21.13
N GLY A 185 -11.22 -0.20 21.88
CA GLY A 185 -10.21 -0.52 22.90
C GLY A 185 -8.85 -0.98 22.35
N LYS A 186 -8.69 -1.14 21.04
CA LYS A 186 -7.41 -1.47 20.41
C LYS A 186 -6.62 -0.21 20.07
N THR A 187 -5.33 -0.24 20.37
CA THR A 187 -4.34 0.70 19.82
C THR A 187 -3.47 -0.04 18.81
N VAL A 188 -3.21 0.55 17.65
CA VAL A 188 -2.29 0.00 16.65
C VAL A 188 -1.16 0.99 16.39
N ILE A 189 0.08 0.50 16.35
CA ILE A 189 1.25 1.32 16.06
C ILE A 189 1.60 1.20 14.58
N TYR A 190 1.46 2.30 13.84
CA TYR A 190 1.95 2.42 12.48
C TYR A 190 3.31 3.13 12.50
N ASN A 191 4.37 2.40 12.16
CA ASN A 191 5.73 2.92 12.11
C ASN A 191 6.32 2.71 10.70
N LYS A 192 6.55 3.80 9.98
CA LYS A 192 7.12 3.76 8.62
C LYS A 192 8.65 3.76 8.61
N ASP A 193 9.29 4.02 9.74
CA ASP A 193 10.75 4.09 9.84
C ASP A 193 11.40 2.70 9.78
N GLN A 194 10.60 1.63 9.88
CA GLN A 194 11.08 0.26 9.76
C GLN A 194 11.54 -0.06 8.33
N PRO A 195 12.64 -0.83 8.15
CA PRO A 195 13.12 -1.22 6.84
C PRO A 195 12.03 -1.99 6.07
N ASN A 196 11.85 -1.66 4.79
CA ASN A 196 10.82 -2.22 3.90
C ASN A 196 9.37 -1.92 4.31
N SER A 197 9.12 -0.95 5.20
CA SER A 197 7.76 -0.53 5.56
C SER A 197 7.09 0.16 4.37
N LEU A 198 6.15 -0.55 3.73
CA LEU A 198 5.36 -0.03 2.62
C LEU A 198 4.21 0.83 3.13
N THR A 199 3.97 1.97 2.48
CA THR A 199 2.85 2.85 2.87
C THR A 199 1.54 2.18 2.53
N THR A 200 0.59 2.16 3.48
CA THR A 200 -0.77 1.71 3.21
C THR A 200 -1.60 2.82 2.58
N THR A 201 -2.43 2.45 1.61
CA THR A 201 -3.45 3.32 0.99
C THR A 201 -4.87 2.85 1.33
N SER A 202 -4.99 1.86 2.22
CA SER A 202 -6.27 1.31 2.65
C SER A 202 -7.11 2.36 3.35
N ASN A 203 -8.44 2.28 3.23
CA ASN A 203 -9.33 3.00 4.13
C ASN A 203 -9.32 2.33 5.51
N VAL A 204 -9.64 3.08 6.56
CA VAL A 204 -9.65 2.60 7.94
C VAL A 204 -10.95 2.96 8.62
N SER A 205 -11.70 1.92 9.01
CA SER A 205 -12.78 1.99 9.99
C SER A 205 -12.17 1.88 11.38
N ASN A 206 -11.86 3.02 11.98
CA ASN A 206 -11.19 3.13 13.27
C ASN A 206 -12.20 3.31 14.40
N ASN A 207 -12.47 2.25 15.15
CA ASN A 207 -13.23 2.33 16.41
C ASN A 207 -12.31 2.42 17.64
N GLY A 208 -10.99 2.44 17.44
CA GLY A 208 -9.98 2.40 18.48
C GLY A 208 -9.00 3.57 18.37
N THR A 209 -7.70 3.27 18.36
CA THR A 209 -6.63 4.26 18.26
C THR A 209 -5.56 3.83 17.27
N ILE A 210 -5.13 4.75 16.42
CA ILE A 210 -3.96 4.57 15.55
C ILE A 210 -2.87 5.53 16.02
N LYS A 211 -1.68 5.00 16.29
CA LYS A 211 -0.49 5.79 16.61
C LYS A 211 0.46 5.76 15.42
N PHE A 212 0.57 6.88 14.71
CA PHE A 212 1.60 7.09 13.70
C PHE A 212 2.89 7.52 14.40
N VAL A 213 3.83 6.59 14.53
CA VAL A 213 5.13 6.82 15.17
C VAL A 213 6.17 6.80 14.07
N THR A 214 6.47 7.96 13.50
CA THR A 214 7.36 8.07 12.35
C THR A 214 8.17 9.36 12.38
N THR A 215 9.46 9.23 12.07
CA THR A 215 10.45 10.31 11.96
C THR A 215 10.62 10.78 10.52
N ILE A 216 10.12 10.02 9.55
CA ILE A 216 10.06 10.41 8.14
C ILE A 216 8.71 11.03 7.79
N ASP A 217 8.69 11.87 6.76
CA ASP A 217 7.46 12.46 6.25
C ASP A 217 6.52 11.37 5.71
N LEU A 218 5.23 11.50 6.05
CA LEU A 218 4.20 10.55 5.68
C LEU A 218 2.98 11.30 5.14
N ASP A 219 2.71 11.10 3.86
CA ASP A 219 1.46 11.48 3.22
C ASP A 219 0.51 10.27 3.18
N TYR A 220 -0.55 10.33 3.97
CA TYR A 220 -1.56 9.29 4.08
C TYR A 220 -2.79 9.64 3.24
N SER A 221 -2.98 8.89 2.15
CA SER A 221 -4.05 9.12 1.17
C SER A 221 -5.34 8.32 1.41
N GLY A 222 -5.30 7.32 2.29
CA GLY A 222 -6.49 6.56 2.69
C GLY A 222 -7.46 7.40 3.52
N ILE A 223 -8.70 6.96 3.63
CA ILE A 223 -9.70 7.56 4.53
C ILE A 223 -9.55 6.96 5.93
N ILE A 224 -9.44 7.77 6.97
CA ILE A 224 -9.61 7.34 8.36
C ILE A 224 -10.99 7.80 8.84
N SER A 225 -11.79 6.87 9.36
CA SER A 225 -13.15 7.12 9.85
C SER A 225 -13.32 6.62 11.29
N GLY A 226 -13.75 7.50 12.20
CA GLY A 226 -13.89 7.28 13.64
C GLY A 226 -12.59 7.33 14.44
N GLY A 227 -12.76 7.21 15.75
CA GLY A 227 -11.71 6.91 16.72
C GLY A 227 -10.62 7.97 16.84
N SER A 228 -9.52 7.58 17.47
CA SER A 228 -8.42 8.49 17.78
C SER A 228 -7.21 8.27 16.87
N VAL A 229 -6.59 9.37 16.46
CA VAL A 229 -5.30 9.38 15.74
C VAL A 229 -4.26 10.14 16.56
N PHE A 230 -3.12 9.50 16.79
CA PHE A 230 -1.98 10.11 17.45
C PHE A 230 -0.80 10.19 16.50
N LYS A 231 -0.15 11.33 16.42
CA LYS A 231 1.12 11.51 15.69
C LYS A 231 2.28 11.75 16.66
N GLN A 232 3.31 10.93 16.54
CA GLN A 232 4.58 11.03 17.25
C GLN A 232 5.75 10.93 16.27
N GLY A 233 6.91 11.46 16.66
CA GLY A 233 8.13 11.52 15.84
C GLY A 233 8.21 12.78 14.98
N SER A 234 9.40 13.10 14.49
CA SER A 234 9.74 14.37 13.85
C SER A 234 9.22 14.57 12.44
N GLY A 235 8.81 13.50 11.74
CA GLY A 235 8.36 13.57 10.37
C GLY A 235 7.04 14.33 10.24
N ILE A 236 6.85 15.07 9.15
CA ILE A 236 5.58 15.73 8.85
C ILE A 236 4.55 14.65 8.52
N PHE A 237 3.41 14.66 9.21
CA PHE A 237 2.29 13.79 8.87
C PHE A 237 1.19 14.59 8.20
N LYS A 238 0.84 14.17 6.98
CA LYS A 238 -0.18 14.78 6.16
C LYS A 238 -1.33 13.79 5.95
N LEU A 239 -2.53 14.19 6.34
CA LEU A 239 -3.76 13.51 5.94
C LEU A 239 -4.27 14.14 4.65
N SER A 240 -4.20 13.41 3.53
CA SER A 240 -4.56 13.95 2.20
C SER A 240 -5.93 13.55 1.68
N SER A 241 -6.61 12.60 2.33
CA SER A 241 -7.98 12.29 1.95
C SER A 241 -8.95 13.37 2.42
N LYS A 242 -9.78 13.85 1.51
CA LYS A 242 -10.85 14.83 1.79
C LYS A 242 -12.01 14.27 2.61
N TYR A 243 -12.10 12.96 2.78
CA TYR A 243 -13.24 12.29 3.46
C TYR A 243 -12.89 11.75 4.86
N ASN A 244 -11.76 12.17 5.42
CA ASN A 244 -11.38 11.78 6.78
C ASN A 244 -12.44 12.23 7.79
N LYS A 245 -12.86 11.33 8.67
CA LYS A 245 -13.78 11.61 9.78
C LYS A 245 -13.13 11.12 11.05
N ILE A 246 -12.47 11.96 11.83
CA ILE A 246 -11.65 11.52 12.98
C ILE A 246 -12.21 12.16 14.25
N ASP A 247 -12.47 11.36 15.29
CA ASP A 247 -13.11 11.84 16.51
C ASP A 247 -12.13 12.64 17.39
N PHE A 248 -10.87 12.20 17.45
CA PHE A 248 -9.83 12.84 18.23
C PHE A 248 -8.47 12.79 17.54
N ILE A 249 -7.78 13.93 17.49
CA ILE A 249 -6.40 14.02 17.02
C ILE A 249 -5.51 14.54 18.14
N ASN A 250 -4.39 13.85 18.37
CA ASN A 250 -3.32 14.34 19.21
C ASN A 250 -1.96 14.25 18.50
N PHE A 251 -1.11 15.27 18.66
CA PHE A 251 0.21 15.25 18.04
C PHE A 251 1.27 15.94 18.88
N SER A 252 2.51 15.43 18.83
CA SER A 252 3.65 16.07 19.50
C SER A 252 4.42 17.04 18.60
N GLU A 253 4.33 16.86 17.28
CA GLU A 253 5.08 17.60 16.25
C GLU A 253 4.15 18.19 15.20
N ASN A 254 4.68 18.70 14.09
CA ASN A 254 3.85 19.30 13.04
C ASN A 254 2.87 18.30 12.42
N PHE A 255 1.61 18.73 12.31
CA PHE A 255 0.52 17.96 11.74
C PHE A 255 -0.16 18.75 10.62
N THR A 256 -0.37 18.10 9.48
CA THR A 256 -0.98 18.73 8.31
C THR A 256 -2.26 18.00 7.93
N ILE A 257 -3.33 18.76 7.78
CA ILE A 257 -4.59 18.31 7.18
C ILE A 257 -4.69 18.93 5.79
N ASN A 258 -4.91 18.08 4.80
CA ASN A 258 -5.16 18.51 3.44
C ASN A 258 -6.49 17.91 2.96
N SER A 259 -7.52 18.76 2.94
CA SER A 259 -8.85 18.38 2.45
C SER A 259 -9.22 19.26 1.25
N SER A 260 -8.91 18.81 0.04
CA SER A 260 -9.29 19.51 -1.19
C SER A 260 -10.72 19.16 -1.60
N CYS A 261 -11.70 19.95 -1.15
CA CYS A 261 -13.10 19.62 -1.38
C CYS A 261 -13.97 20.87 -1.52
N SER A 262 -14.89 20.82 -2.48
CA SER A 262 -15.67 21.95 -3.00
C SER A 262 -17.09 22.06 -2.44
N ASN A 263 -17.52 21.16 -1.55
CA ASN A 263 -18.87 21.13 -0.98
C ASN A 263 -18.84 20.95 0.56
N ASN A 264 -19.99 21.00 1.25
CA ASN A 264 -20.04 20.93 2.72
C ASN A 264 -19.95 19.48 3.29
N ASP A 265 -19.55 18.49 2.48
CA ASP A 265 -19.51 17.06 2.86
C ASP A 265 -18.07 16.53 3.08
N CYS A 266 -17.12 17.44 3.31
CA CYS A 266 -15.72 17.08 3.50
C CYS A 266 -15.39 16.74 4.96
N GLY A 267 -14.12 16.40 5.20
CA GLY A 267 -13.67 15.79 6.43
C GLY A 267 -14.14 16.48 7.70
N THR A 268 -14.52 15.66 8.69
CA THR A 268 -14.94 16.11 10.01
C THR A 268 -13.88 15.69 11.01
N TYR A 269 -13.29 16.66 11.69
CA TYR A 269 -12.28 16.41 12.71
C TYR A 269 -12.84 16.89 14.03
N GLY A 270 -12.96 15.99 15.00
CA GLY A 270 -13.41 16.33 16.35
C GLY A 270 -12.34 17.13 17.10
N ASN A 271 -12.09 16.76 18.36
CA ASN A 271 -11.15 17.52 19.18
C ASN A 271 -9.71 17.31 18.68
N ILE A 272 -8.97 18.39 18.49
CA ILE A 272 -7.57 18.40 18.07
C ILE A 272 -6.74 19.01 19.19
N SER A 273 -5.68 18.31 19.58
CA SER A 273 -4.74 18.79 20.59
C SER A 273 -3.30 18.51 20.17
N GLY A 274 -2.36 19.34 20.59
CA GLY A 274 -0.97 19.03 20.31
C GLY A 274 0.03 20.10 20.69
N THR A 275 1.30 19.71 20.71
CA THR A 275 2.39 20.61 21.05
C THR A 275 3.05 21.28 19.84
N GLY A 276 2.92 20.67 18.66
CA GLY A 276 3.46 21.19 17.41
C GLY A 276 2.54 22.20 16.71
N ASN A 277 2.87 22.50 15.45
CA ASN A 277 2.03 23.36 14.62
C ASN A 277 0.95 22.55 13.90
N LEU A 278 -0.26 23.08 13.83
CA LEU A 278 -1.33 22.56 12.97
C LEU A 278 -1.41 23.39 11.69
N THR A 279 -1.31 22.73 10.54
CA THR A 279 -1.54 23.37 9.24
C THR A 279 -2.71 22.70 8.52
N ILE A 280 -3.66 23.51 8.07
CA ILE A 280 -4.75 23.09 7.18
C ILE A 280 -4.51 23.77 5.83
N ILE A 281 -4.29 23.00 4.77
CA ILE A 281 -3.88 23.52 3.45
C ILE A 281 -5.09 23.79 2.54
N ASN A 282 -6.21 23.12 2.77
CA ASN A 282 -7.45 23.27 2.00
C ASN A 282 -8.69 23.18 2.93
N GLY A 283 -9.78 23.85 2.56
CA GLY A 283 -11.00 24.01 3.37
C GLY A 283 -12.09 22.97 3.11
N GLY A 284 -13.34 23.36 3.32
CA GLY A 284 -14.54 22.50 3.23
C GLY A 284 -14.78 21.65 4.48
N ILE A 285 -14.04 21.87 5.57
CA ILE A 285 -14.00 20.96 6.72
C ILE A 285 -14.71 21.52 7.95
N PHE A 286 -15.11 20.60 8.83
CA PHE A 286 -15.58 20.90 10.17
C PHE A 286 -14.51 20.53 11.19
N LEU A 287 -14.22 21.45 12.10
CA LEU A 287 -13.24 21.28 13.17
C LEU A 287 -13.93 21.39 14.52
N GLY A 288 -13.62 20.44 15.41
CA GLY A 288 -13.98 20.44 16.82
C GLY A 288 -13.20 21.49 17.62
N ASN A 289 -13.04 21.23 18.92
CA ASN A 289 -12.19 22.08 19.75
C ASN A 289 -10.72 21.93 19.35
N ILE A 290 -9.94 23.01 19.45
CA ILE A 290 -8.51 23.02 19.17
C ILE A 290 -7.74 23.50 20.39
N TYR A 291 -6.74 22.74 20.82
CA TYR A 291 -5.84 23.07 21.94
C TYR A 291 -4.38 22.87 21.54
N LEU A 292 -3.69 23.96 21.20
CA LEU A 292 -2.32 23.90 20.67
C LEU A 292 -1.36 24.73 21.50
N THR A 293 -0.13 24.23 21.70
CA THR A 293 0.98 25.08 22.17
C THR A 293 1.76 25.72 21.04
N GLY A 294 1.73 25.12 19.84
CA GLY A 294 2.33 25.67 18.63
C GLY A 294 1.42 26.68 17.93
N ASN A 295 1.68 26.90 16.64
CA ASN A 295 0.92 27.79 15.79
C ASN A 295 -0.23 27.07 15.08
N LEU A 296 -1.27 27.83 14.74
CA LEU A 296 -2.38 27.38 13.90
C LEU A 296 -2.35 28.12 12.57
N THR A 297 -2.29 27.37 11.46
CA THR A 297 -2.40 27.91 10.11
C THR A 297 -3.60 27.28 9.39
N LEU A 298 -4.49 28.11 8.86
CA LEU A 298 -5.74 27.69 8.23
C LEU A 298 -5.79 28.16 6.77
N GLY A 299 -5.99 27.26 5.82
CA GLY A 299 -6.18 27.56 4.40
C GLY A 299 -4.93 28.04 3.65
N LYS A 300 -3.72 27.70 4.12
CA LYS A 300 -2.50 28.13 3.42
C LYS A 300 -2.40 27.40 2.07
N ASN A 301 -2.64 28.12 0.99
CA ASN A 301 -2.59 27.59 -0.38
C ASN A 301 -1.20 26.99 -0.69
N ASP A 302 -1.16 25.79 -1.26
CA ASP A 302 0.05 25.07 -1.69
C ASP A 302 0.43 25.28 -3.16
N GLY A 303 -0.25 26.20 -3.86
CA GLY A 303 -0.05 26.50 -5.28
C GLY A 303 -1.10 25.87 -6.21
N THR A 304 -2.15 25.24 -5.67
CA THR A 304 -3.30 24.75 -6.43
C THR A 304 -4.52 25.69 -6.26
N SER A 305 -5.43 25.77 -7.25
CA SER A 305 -6.44 26.85 -7.32
C SER A 305 -7.33 26.94 -6.08
N LEU A 306 -7.67 28.17 -5.68
CA LEU A 306 -8.60 28.51 -4.60
C LEU A 306 -10.05 28.08 -4.95
N GLU A 307 -10.38 26.81 -4.77
CA GLU A 307 -11.78 26.44 -4.51
C GLU A 307 -12.19 27.00 -3.14
N ASN A 308 -13.50 27.17 -2.91
CA ASN A 308 -14.07 27.82 -1.73
C ASN A 308 -13.52 27.20 -0.42
N GLN A 309 -12.49 27.82 0.16
CA GLN A 309 -11.82 27.31 1.36
C GLN A 309 -12.60 27.74 2.60
N LEU A 310 -13.75 27.13 2.85
CA LEU A 310 -14.55 27.41 4.04
C LEU A 310 -14.16 26.47 5.17
N ILE A 311 -13.75 26.99 6.33
CA ILE A 311 -13.47 26.20 7.53
C ILE A 311 -14.52 26.56 8.58
N THR A 312 -15.21 25.56 9.11
CA THR A 312 -16.26 25.76 10.10
C THR A 312 -15.83 25.28 11.48
N PHE A 313 -15.90 26.18 12.46
CA PHE A 313 -15.69 25.90 13.87
C PHE A 313 -17.02 25.84 14.60
N GLY A 314 -17.46 24.63 14.92
CA GLY A 314 -18.68 24.39 15.68
C GLY A 314 -19.94 24.60 14.87
N THR A 315 -21.06 24.56 15.58
CA THR A 315 -22.39 24.82 15.02
C THR A 315 -23.15 25.76 15.94
N ARG A 316 -24.30 26.26 15.46
CA ARG A 316 -25.21 27.09 16.24
C ARG A 316 -25.58 26.48 17.60
N ASN A 317 -25.68 25.15 17.71
CA ASN A 317 -26.03 24.48 18.98
C ASN A 317 -24.82 23.97 19.77
N TYR A 318 -23.69 23.76 19.10
CA TYR A 318 -22.48 23.18 19.68
C TYR A 318 -21.28 24.07 19.34
N PRO A 319 -21.04 25.13 20.13
CA PRO A 319 -19.90 26.01 19.90
C PRO A 319 -18.60 25.31 20.27
N ASN A 320 -17.53 25.64 19.56
CA ASN A 320 -16.20 25.09 19.80
C ASN A 320 -15.27 26.13 20.44
N ILE A 321 -14.20 25.66 21.05
CA ILE A 321 -13.15 26.48 21.64
C ILE A 321 -11.87 26.24 20.85
N VAL A 322 -11.21 27.34 20.48
CA VAL A 322 -9.87 27.32 19.87
C VAL A 322 -8.94 28.03 20.84
N THR A 323 -7.96 27.32 21.38
CA THR A 323 -6.92 27.87 22.25
C THR A 323 -5.56 27.50 21.68
N VAL A 324 -4.75 28.52 21.36
CA VAL A 324 -3.45 28.38 20.70
C VAL A 324 -2.44 29.22 21.47
N THR A 325 -1.35 28.66 22.00
CA THR A 325 -0.32 29.49 22.67
C THR A 325 0.49 30.31 21.65
N GLY A 326 0.63 29.81 20.42
CA GLY A 326 1.31 30.49 19.32
C GLY A 326 0.43 31.47 18.53
N ASP A 327 0.81 31.69 17.28
CA ASP A 327 0.11 32.55 16.33
C ASP A 327 -1.07 31.81 15.66
N ILE A 328 -2.10 32.56 15.28
CA ILE A 328 -3.19 32.08 14.42
C ILE A 328 -3.13 32.83 13.09
N ASN A 329 -2.97 32.10 11.99
CA ASN A 329 -2.97 32.66 10.64
C ASN A 329 -4.04 31.98 9.79
N ALA A 330 -5.08 32.73 9.44
CA ALA A 330 -6.17 32.25 8.60
C ALA A 330 -6.13 32.89 7.21
N TYR A 331 -6.07 32.05 6.19
CA TYR A 331 -6.12 32.38 4.77
C TYR A 331 -7.40 31.87 4.10
N ALA A 332 -8.10 30.94 4.76
CA ALA A 332 -9.42 30.43 4.41
C ALA A 332 -10.55 31.28 5.00
N SER A 333 -11.70 31.31 4.33
CA SER A 333 -12.93 31.86 4.92
C SER A 333 -13.36 31.03 6.12
N LEU A 334 -13.86 31.69 7.17
CA LEU A 334 -14.21 31.02 8.42
C LEU A 334 -15.69 31.18 8.76
N ASN A 335 -16.33 30.09 9.17
CA ASN A 335 -17.60 30.12 9.91
C ASN A 335 -17.31 29.92 11.40
N LEU A 336 -17.63 30.92 12.23
CA LEU A 336 -17.29 30.90 13.65
C LEU A 336 -18.53 30.77 14.53
N ALA A 337 -18.67 29.62 15.18
CA ALA A 337 -19.45 29.43 16.40
C ALA A 337 -18.47 29.09 17.52
N SER A 338 -17.52 29.99 17.80
CA SER A 338 -16.42 29.65 18.68
C SER A 338 -15.90 30.81 19.52
N THR A 339 -15.22 30.46 20.61
CA THR A 339 -14.29 31.35 21.31
C THR A 339 -12.88 31.04 20.83
N ILE A 340 -12.15 32.06 20.39
CA ILE A 340 -10.79 31.91 19.86
C ILE A 340 -9.83 32.68 20.75
N THR A 341 -8.81 31.99 21.27
CA THR A 341 -7.75 32.60 22.07
C THR A 341 -6.40 32.23 21.51
N SER A 342 -5.56 33.25 21.29
CA SER A 342 -4.14 33.07 20.96
C SER A 342 -3.25 33.66 22.06
N GLY A 343 -2.09 33.05 22.26
CA GLY A 343 -1.03 33.61 23.11
C GLY A 343 -0.20 34.69 22.41
N ARG A 344 -0.30 34.77 21.08
CA ARG A 344 0.42 35.70 20.19
C ARG A 344 -0.51 36.25 19.09
N ASP A 345 0.01 36.64 17.95
CA ASP A 345 -0.74 37.38 16.94
C ASP A 345 -1.83 36.54 16.28
N GLN A 346 -2.91 37.21 15.88
CA GLN A 346 -3.93 36.63 15.02
C GLN A 346 -4.07 37.43 13.73
N THR A 347 -3.98 36.76 12.59
CA THR A 347 -4.18 37.39 11.27
C THR A 347 -5.25 36.64 10.48
N TYR A 348 -6.31 37.34 10.13
CA TYR A 348 -7.42 36.85 9.33
C TYR A 348 -7.40 37.51 7.95
N ASN A 349 -6.92 36.79 6.95
CA ASN A 349 -6.72 37.29 5.58
C ASN A 349 -7.98 37.14 4.69
N ALA A 350 -8.94 36.33 5.11
CA ALA A 350 -10.14 35.99 4.35
C ALA A 350 -11.43 36.27 5.15
N PRO A 351 -12.61 36.32 4.50
CA PRO A 351 -13.88 36.64 5.14
C PRO A 351 -14.22 35.74 6.34
N ILE A 352 -14.82 36.34 7.36
CA ILE A 352 -15.37 35.66 8.53
C ILE A 352 -16.89 35.82 8.54
N THR A 353 -17.61 34.73 8.75
CA THR A 353 -19.04 34.70 8.99
C THR A 353 -19.31 34.21 10.41
N LEU A 354 -20.02 35.01 11.20
CA LEU A 354 -20.40 34.69 12.57
C LEU A 354 -21.74 33.93 12.56
N ILE A 355 -21.69 32.66 12.94
CA ILE A 355 -22.88 31.80 13.12
C ILE A 355 -23.39 31.86 14.56
N ARG A 356 -22.60 32.44 15.48
CA ARG A 356 -22.98 32.78 16.87
C ARG A 356 -22.20 34.00 17.35
N ASP A 357 -22.60 34.50 18.51
CA ASP A 357 -21.80 35.43 19.30
C ASP A 357 -20.40 34.85 19.50
N THR A 358 -19.40 35.64 19.14
CA THR A 358 -18.01 35.19 18.99
C THR A 358 -17.09 36.14 19.75
N VAL A 359 -16.14 35.55 20.48
CA VAL A 359 -15.09 36.29 21.19
C VAL A 359 -13.74 35.83 20.65
N ILE A 360 -12.92 36.78 20.24
CA ILE A 360 -11.56 36.56 19.75
C ILE A 360 -10.61 37.34 20.65
N THR A 361 -9.64 36.67 21.25
CA THR A 361 -8.70 37.25 22.22
C THR A 361 -7.26 36.92 21.86
N SER A 362 -6.37 37.91 21.78
CA SER A 362 -4.93 37.71 21.80
C SER A 362 -4.37 38.20 23.13
N THR A 363 -3.78 37.30 23.91
CA THR A 363 -3.35 37.64 25.28
C THR A 363 -2.03 38.40 25.35
N ASN A 364 -1.20 38.36 24.29
CA ASN A 364 0.07 39.09 24.25
C ASN A 364 0.42 39.64 22.84
N GLY A 365 -0.51 39.63 21.89
CA GLY A 365 -0.25 40.01 20.50
C GLY A 365 -1.33 40.91 19.92
N SER A 366 -1.19 41.19 18.63
CA SER A 366 -2.14 41.97 17.85
C SER A 366 -3.19 41.07 17.20
N ILE A 367 -4.36 41.64 16.90
CA ILE A 367 -5.39 41.00 16.07
C ILE A 367 -5.56 41.83 14.80
N THR A 368 -5.44 41.20 13.63
CA THR A 368 -5.59 41.86 12.33
C THR A 368 -6.66 41.18 11.49
N PHE A 369 -7.68 41.94 11.10
CA PHE A 369 -8.73 41.52 10.17
C PHE A 369 -8.58 42.25 8.83
N LYS A 370 -8.23 41.50 7.78
CA LYS A 370 -7.99 42.06 6.44
C LYS A 370 -9.18 41.99 5.50
N ASN A 371 -10.26 41.37 5.94
CA ASN A 371 -11.44 41.13 5.12
C ASN A 371 -12.73 41.29 5.93
N THR A 372 -13.87 40.96 5.32
CA THR A 372 -15.18 41.19 5.93
C THR A 372 -15.43 40.33 7.17
N ILE A 373 -16.15 40.89 8.14
CA ILE A 373 -16.73 40.16 9.26
C ILE A 373 -18.23 40.44 9.29
N ASP A 374 -19.04 39.43 9.03
CA ASP A 374 -20.50 39.55 8.88
C ASP A 374 -21.24 38.49 9.71
N SER A 375 -22.52 38.73 10.02
CA SER A 375 -23.39 37.67 10.56
C SER A 375 -23.78 36.67 9.47
N ASP A 376 -24.21 35.46 9.85
CA ASP A 376 -24.72 34.46 8.90
C ASP A 376 -26.09 34.83 8.30
N ASP A 377 -26.93 35.57 9.04
CA ASP A 377 -28.27 35.99 8.62
C ASP A 377 -28.48 37.49 8.94
N PRO A 378 -28.95 38.31 7.99
CA PRO A 378 -29.20 39.74 8.22
C PRO A 378 -30.33 40.03 9.23
N LYS A 379 -31.19 39.05 9.53
CA LYS A 379 -32.29 39.17 10.52
C LYS A 379 -31.92 38.63 11.90
N ASP A 380 -30.82 37.92 12.00
CA ASP A 380 -30.33 37.30 13.23
C ASP A 380 -28.87 37.73 13.42
N THR A 381 -28.70 38.99 13.81
CA THR A 381 -27.39 39.62 13.93
C THR A 381 -26.63 39.11 15.16
N LYS A 382 -25.30 39.00 15.08
CA LYS A 382 -24.45 38.45 16.14
C LYS A 382 -23.65 39.53 16.87
N TYR A 383 -23.35 39.27 18.14
CA TYR A 383 -22.36 40.01 18.90
C TYR A 383 -20.94 39.56 18.52
N PHE A 384 -20.02 40.52 18.42
CA PHE A 384 -18.61 40.23 18.18
C PHE A 384 -17.73 40.98 19.17
N LYS A 385 -16.81 40.27 19.84
CA LYS A 385 -15.78 40.89 20.68
C LYS A 385 -14.38 40.53 20.17
N ALA A 386 -13.54 41.54 20.02
CA ALA A 386 -12.12 41.39 19.71
C ALA A 386 -11.27 42.08 20.78
N ASP A 387 -10.52 41.29 21.55
CA ASP A 387 -9.65 41.76 22.63
C ASP A 387 -8.18 41.56 22.21
N ALA A 388 -7.49 42.63 21.83
CA ALA A 388 -6.09 42.58 21.42
C ALA A 388 -5.19 43.20 22.49
N TYR A 389 -4.18 42.46 22.97
CA TYR A 389 -3.26 43.00 23.96
C TYR A 389 -2.37 44.13 23.41
N VAL A 390 -2.00 44.07 22.13
CA VAL A 390 -1.10 45.05 21.48
C VAL A 390 -1.90 46.01 20.61
N ASP A 391 -2.30 45.57 19.41
CA ASP A 391 -3.08 46.38 18.47
C ASP A 391 -4.25 45.60 17.88
N LEU A 392 -5.39 46.26 17.71
CA LEU A 392 -6.50 45.78 16.88
C LEU A 392 -6.49 46.50 15.53
N ASN A 393 -6.17 45.77 14.45
CA ASN A 393 -6.10 46.29 13.09
C ASN A 393 -7.31 45.83 12.26
N LEU A 394 -8.12 46.78 11.79
CA LEU A 394 -9.29 46.54 10.94
C LEU A 394 -9.03 47.12 9.55
N GLU A 395 -8.55 46.29 8.62
CA GLU A 395 -8.34 46.69 7.22
C GLU A 395 -9.56 46.32 6.35
N GLY A 396 -10.41 45.40 6.81
CA GLY A 396 -11.66 44.98 6.16
C GLY A 396 -12.92 45.69 6.68
N LYS A 397 -14.07 45.46 6.01
CA LYS A 397 -15.37 45.99 6.45
C LYS A 397 -16.00 45.11 7.52
N ILE A 398 -16.54 45.72 8.57
CA ILE A 398 -17.26 45.00 9.64
C ILE A 398 -18.76 45.26 9.51
N GLY A 399 -19.58 44.20 9.54
CA GLY A 399 -21.05 44.28 9.47
C GLY A 399 -21.57 44.80 8.13
N SER A 400 -21.04 44.28 7.03
CA SER A 400 -21.27 44.75 5.66
C SER A 400 -22.58 44.23 5.03
N ILE A 401 -22.60 43.02 4.46
CA ILE A 401 -23.77 42.45 3.77
C ILE A 401 -24.81 42.02 4.82
N ASN A 402 -24.34 41.33 5.85
CA ASN A 402 -25.14 40.93 6.99
C ASN A 402 -24.61 41.66 8.24
N PRO A 403 -25.36 42.63 8.78
CA PRO A 403 -24.87 43.47 9.88
C PRO A 403 -24.59 42.66 11.15
N LEU A 404 -23.73 43.20 12.00
CA LEU A 404 -23.54 42.73 13.38
C LEU A 404 -24.53 43.45 14.31
N TRP A 405 -24.90 42.81 15.42
CA TRP A 405 -25.74 43.46 16.44
C TRP A 405 -24.96 44.56 17.15
N SER A 406 -23.73 44.23 17.54
CA SER A 406 -22.74 45.14 18.11
C SER A 406 -21.35 44.53 17.98
N MET A 407 -20.35 45.41 17.97
CA MET A 407 -18.95 45.03 18.07
C MET A 407 -18.34 45.73 19.28
N ASP A 408 -17.63 44.96 20.09
CA ASP A 408 -16.79 45.43 21.19
C ASP A 408 -15.32 45.18 20.84
N ALA A 409 -14.48 46.17 21.11
CA ALA A 409 -13.09 46.20 20.71
C ALA A 409 -12.26 46.83 21.84
N GLU A 410 -11.39 46.02 22.45
CA GLU A 410 -10.52 46.43 23.56
C GLU A 410 -9.04 46.23 23.21
#